data_AF-A0A957IC89-F1
#
_entry.id   AF-A0A957IC89-F1
#
_cell.length_a   1.000
_cell.length_b   1.000
_cell.length_c   1.000
_cell.angle_alpha   90.00
_cell.angle_beta   90.00
_cell.angle_gamma   90.00
#
_symmetry.space_group_name_H-M   'P 1'
#
loop_
_entity.id
_entity.type
_entity.pdbx_description
1 polymer ?
#
loop_
_entity_poly.entity_id
_entity_poly.type
_entity_poly.pdbx_seq_one_letter_code
_entity_poly.pdbx_strand_id
1 'polypeptide(L)'
;MRRLGLFFIFSLGISLFTFLPLHTQAQSQEVLVLEVEGAVTPVMADYFQRGIDTAAATSATAVIIQLDTPGGLVDTTLEIMQSFHAAPVPVIVYISPKGAQAASAGSIITMAGHAAAMAPETVIGAASPVGQDGADLEETIFRKVSEDLKATVRNLTTERGEAATQLAEEMIDDARAVTAEEALEAGLIDVIAEDLPALLQQLDGTTVLVNNEPVVLETAAASVRELPMTSIEQLLFLLISPVLLGLLLTIGVQAILIELSSPGGWVAGLIGVLCIG
;
A
#
# COMPACT_ATOMS: atom_id res chain seq x y z
N MET A 1 -27.34 89.07 26.27
CA MET A 1 -26.77 89.05 24.91
C MET A 1 -25.43 88.31 24.96
N ARG A 2 -25.25 87.26 24.12
CA ARG A 2 -23.98 86.71 23.57
C ARG A 2 -22.85 86.49 24.60
N ARG A 3 -22.33 85.28 24.86
CA ARG A 3 -21.88 84.24 23.92
C ARG A 3 -21.82 82.89 24.65
N LEU A 4 -22.39 81.89 24.00
CA LEU A 4 -22.30 80.47 24.31
C LEU A 4 -21.23 79.89 23.38
N GLY A 5 -20.29 79.09 23.88
CA GLY A 5 -19.43 78.28 23.02
C GLY A 5 -18.08 77.91 23.61
N LEU A 6 -17.80 76.60 23.54
CA LEU A 6 -16.51 75.91 23.70
C LEU A 6 -16.02 75.66 25.12
N PHE A 7 -16.29 74.45 25.64
CA PHE A 7 -15.32 73.36 25.77
C PHE A 7 -15.87 72.33 26.77
N PHE A 8 -16.68 71.37 26.33
CA PHE A 8 -16.87 70.08 26.99
C PHE A 8 -17.70 69.16 26.08
N ILE A 9 -17.04 68.46 25.15
CA ILE A 9 -17.60 67.25 24.54
C ILE A 9 -16.53 66.17 24.62
N PHE A 10 -16.57 65.48 25.75
CA PHE A 10 -16.15 64.10 25.89
C PHE A 10 -17.25 63.23 25.25
N SER A 11 -16.89 62.11 24.62
CA SER A 11 -17.72 60.91 24.39
C SER A 11 -17.83 60.44 22.93
N LEU A 12 -17.34 59.20 22.75
CA LEU A 12 -17.92 58.13 21.93
C LEU A 12 -17.48 57.97 20.46
N GLY A 13 -16.23 57.58 20.26
CA GLY A 13 -15.87 56.72 19.12
C GLY A 13 -16.18 55.26 19.46
N ILE A 14 -17.39 54.77 19.16
CA ILE A 14 -17.66 53.33 19.11
C ILE A 14 -16.98 52.80 17.85
N SER A 15 -15.80 52.21 18.02
CA SER A 15 -15.18 51.39 16.99
C SER A 15 -15.90 50.05 16.99
N LEU A 16 -16.90 49.92 16.12
CA LEU A 16 -17.61 48.66 15.90
C LEU A 16 -16.68 47.74 15.10
N PHE A 17 -15.80 47.01 15.79
CA PHE A 17 -15.09 45.87 15.20
C PHE A 17 -16.12 44.77 14.95
N THR A 18 -16.65 44.73 13.74
CA THR A 18 -17.40 43.59 13.23
C THR A 18 -16.43 42.42 13.10
N PHE A 19 -16.45 41.51 14.08
CA PHE A 19 -15.84 40.19 13.96
C PHE A 19 -16.61 39.42 12.87
N LEU A 20 -16.08 39.42 11.65
CA LEU A 20 -16.46 38.42 10.67
C LEU A 20 -15.94 37.07 11.19
N PRO A 21 -16.81 36.05 11.37
CA PRO A 21 -16.32 34.72 11.63
C PRO A 21 -15.50 34.31 10.40
N LEU A 22 -14.19 34.17 10.57
CA LEU A 22 -13.36 33.41 9.64
C LEU A 22 -13.95 32.00 9.63
N HIS A 23 -14.72 31.67 8.60
CA HIS A 23 -14.99 30.29 8.27
C HIS A 23 -13.66 29.71 7.82
N THR A 24 -12.95 29.07 8.76
CA THR A 24 -11.94 28.08 8.41
C THR A 24 -12.66 27.05 7.58
N GLN A 25 -12.42 27.08 6.26
CA GLN A 25 -12.86 26.02 5.38
C GLN A 25 -12.10 24.78 5.87
N ALA A 26 -12.77 23.92 6.63
CA ALA A 26 -12.23 22.62 7.01
C ALA A 26 -11.88 21.93 5.69
N GLN A 27 -10.58 21.82 5.41
CA GLN A 27 -10.10 21.03 4.30
C GLN A 27 -10.60 19.62 4.58
N SER A 28 -11.49 19.12 3.73
CA SER A 28 -12.04 17.78 3.87
C SER A 28 -10.87 16.82 3.96
N GLN A 29 -10.69 16.20 5.13
CA GLN A 29 -9.68 15.17 5.32
C GLN A 29 -10.08 14.01 4.42
N GLU A 30 -9.23 13.68 3.47
CA GLU A 30 -9.45 12.58 2.54
C GLU A 30 -8.49 11.45 2.91
N VAL A 31 -8.97 10.21 2.90
CA VAL A 31 -8.11 9.03 2.92
C VAL A 31 -8.28 8.32 1.60
N LEU A 32 -7.16 8.16 0.90
CA LEU A 32 -7.14 7.52 -0.41
C LEU A 32 -6.97 6.01 -0.22
N VAL A 33 -7.79 5.21 -0.88
CA VAL A 33 -7.79 3.75 -0.74
C VAL A 33 -7.43 3.11 -2.08
N LEU A 34 -6.39 2.28 -2.06
CA LEU A 34 -5.98 1.44 -3.18
C LEU A 34 -6.28 0.00 -2.81
N GLU A 35 -7.15 -0.64 -3.58
CA GLU A 35 -7.46 -2.06 -3.42
C GLU A 35 -6.69 -2.90 -4.44
N VAL A 36 -6.16 -4.02 -3.98
CA VAL A 36 -5.37 -4.92 -4.83
C VAL A 36 -5.43 -6.36 -4.32
N GLU A 37 -5.74 -7.24 -5.26
CA GLU A 37 -5.75 -8.69 -5.09
C GLU A 37 -4.79 -9.32 -6.10
N GLY A 38 -3.97 -10.26 -5.64
CA GLY A 38 -3.12 -11.09 -6.50
C GLY A 38 -1.62 -10.85 -6.31
N ALA A 39 -0.84 -11.32 -7.29
CA ALA A 39 0.62 -11.35 -7.15
C ALA A 39 1.24 -9.94 -7.19
N VAL A 40 2.31 -9.75 -6.42
CA VAL A 40 3.12 -8.52 -6.44
C VAL A 40 3.89 -8.42 -7.76
N THR A 41 3.50 -7.44 -8.58
CA THR A 41 4.01 -7.22 -9.94
C THR A 41 4.42 -5.77 -10.16
N PRO A 42 5.24 -5.44 -11.19
CA PRO A 42 5.63 -4.05 -11.46
C PRO A 42 4.44 -3.09 -11.63
N VAL A 43 3.32 -3.58 -12.18
CA VAL A 43 2.08 -2.78 -12.32
C VAL A 43 1.52 -2.37 -10.96
N MET A 44 1.68 -3.21 -9.94
CA MET A 44 1.28 -2.91 -8.57
C MET A 44 2.17 -1.84 -7.93
N ALA A 45 3.47 -1.86 -8.21
CA ALA A 45 4.39 -0.81 -7.78
C ALA A 45 4.03 0.55 -8.41
N ASP A 46 3.79 0.58 -9.72
CA ASP A 46 3.34 1.78 -10.43
C ASP A 46 2.01 2.32 -9.86
N TYR A 47 1.07 1.42 -9.59
CA TYR A 47 -0.22 1.77 -9.00
C TYR A 47 -0.08 2.36 -7.59
N PHE A 48 0.76 1.78 -6.74
CA PHE A 48 1.04 2.31 -5.41
C PHE A 48 1.72 3.66 -5.46
N GLN A 49 2.73 3.83 -6.31
CA GLN A 49 3.39 5.12 -6.51
C GLN A 49 2.39 6.19 -6.97
N ARG A 50 1.52 5.86 -7.94
CA ARG A 50 0.45 6.77 -8.39
C ARG A 50 -0.51 7.14 -7.25
N GLY A 51 -0.83 6.19 -6.37
CA GLY A 51 -1.63 6.43 -5.18
C GLY A 51 -0.99 7.42 -4.23
N ILE A 52 0.29 7.18 -3.89
CA ILE A 52 1.09 8.05 -3.03
C ILE A 52 1.18 9.46 -3.61
N ASP A 53 1.49 9.58 -4.90
CA ASP A 53 1.58 10.87 -5.60
C ASP A 53 0.23 11.61 -5.60
N THR A 54 -0.86 10.88 -5.81
CA THR A 54 -2.22 11.45 -5.80
C THR A 54 -2.57 11.97 -4.40
N ALA A 55 -2.33 11.18 -3.37
CA ALA A 55 -2.59 11.57 -1.99
C ALA A 55 -1.72 12.77 -1.55
N ALA A 56 -0.45 12.80 -1.96
CA ALA A 56 0.41 13.95 -1.74
C ALA A 56 -0.14 15.21 -2.44
N ALA A 57 -0.57 15.09 -3.69
CA ALA A 57 -1.12 16.19 -4.47
C ALA A 57 -2.45 16.72 -3.93
N THR A 58 -3.28 15.87 -3.33
CA THR A 58 -4.56 16.28 -2.70
C THR A 58 -4.43 16.62 -1.21
N SER A 59 -3.23 16.47 -0.63
CA SER A 59 -2.99 16.60 0.81
C SER A 59 -3.93 15.70 1.63
N ALA A 60 -4.09 14.46 1.16
CA ALA A 60 -4.82 13.42 1.89
C ALA A 60 -4.14 13.13 3.24
N THR A 61 -4.94 12.77 4.24
CA THR A 61 -4.45 12.40 5.57
C THR A 61 -3.54 11.17 5.50
N ALA A 62 -3.92 10.19 4.67
CA ALA A 62 -3.17 8.95 4.49
C ALA A 62 -3.57 8.26 3.18
N VAL A 63 -2.72 7.33 2.76
CA VAL A 63 -3.05 6.29 1.78
C VAL A 63 -3.26 4.97 2.52
N ILE A 64 -4.37 4.30 2.27
CA ILE A 64 -4.60 2.91 2.69
C ILE A 64 -4.39 2.00 1.48
N ILE A 65 -3.56 0.99 1.65
CA ILE A 65 -3.39 -0.10 0.69
C ILE A 65 -4.13 -1.31 1.27
N GLN A 66 -5.29 -1.62 0.70
CA GLN A 66 -6.04 -2.85 0.99
C GLN A 66 -5.45 -4.00 0.19
N LEU A 67 -4.81 -4.93 0.89
CA LEU A 67 -3.92 -5.93 0.30
C LEU A 67 -4.44 -7.36 0.53
N ASP A 68 -4.58 -8.10 -0.57
CA ASP A 68 -4.67 -9.57 -0.56
C ASP A 68 -3.67 -10.13 -1.59
N THR A 69 -2.58 -10.75 -1.13
CA THR A 69 -1.53 -11.23 -2.00
C THR A 69 -0.91 -12.55 -1.53
N PRO A 70 -0.71 -13.52 -2.46
CA PRO A 70 0.10 -14.70 -2.19
C PRO A 70 1.62 -14.42 -2.23
N GLY A 71 2.03 -13.19 -2.55
CA GLY A 71 3.43 -12.82 -2.76
C GLY A 71 3.74 -12.43 -4.20
N GLY A 72 5.03 -12.36 -4.54
CA GLY A 72 5.46 -12.03 -5.90
C GLY A 72 6.95 -11.74 -5.98
N LEU A 73 7.33 -10.83 -6.86
CA LEU A 73 8.74 -10.58 -7.18
C LEU A 73 9.46 -9.82 -6.05
N VAL A 74 10.63 -10.30 -5.65
CA VAL A 74 11.47 -9.66 -4.63
C VAL A 74 11.88 -8.25 -5.06
N ASP A 75 12.31 -8.05 -6.30
CA ASP A 75 12.74 -6.74 -6.80
C ASP A 75 11.60 -5.71 -6.72
N THR A 76 10.39 -6.09 -7.14
CA THR A 76 9.19 -5.25 -7.01
C THR A 76 8.83 -4.96 -5.55
N THR A 77 9.03 -5.93 -4.66
CA THR A 77 8.81 -5.75 -3.22
C THR A 77 9.73 -4.67 -2.65
N LEU A 78 11.01 -4.71 -3.03
CA LEU A 78 12.01 -3.72 -2.61
C LEU A 78 11.73 -2.33 -3.20
N GLU A 79 11.24 -2.27 -4.44
CA GLU A 79 10.79 -1.03 -5.07
C GLU A 79 9.60 -0.41 -4.32
N ILE A 80 8.59 -1.21 -4.00
CA ILE A 80 7.42 -0.77 -3.21
C ILE A 80 7.88 -0.26 -1.83
N MET A 81 8.75 -1.00 -1.14
CA MET A 81 9.30 -0.57 0.15
C MET A 81 9.99 0.80 0.05
N GLN A 82 10.78 1.03 -1.01
CA GLN A 82 11.42 2.34 -1.24
C GLN A 82 10.40 3.44 -1.49
N SER A 83 9.32 3.15 -2.23
CA SER A 83 8.24 4.11 -2.46
C SER A 83 7.54 4.51 -1.16
N PHE A 84 7.32 3.57 -0.24
CA PHE A 84 6.70 3.86 1.06
C PHE A 84 7.63 4.70 1.92
N HIS A 85 8.92 4.34 1.96
CA HIS A 85 9.92 5.11 2.70
C HIS A 85 10.05 6.56 2.21
N ALA A 86 9.94 6.78 0.91
CA ALA A 86 10.00 8.11 0.29
C ALA A 86 8.66 8.86 0.30
N ALA A 87 7.57 8.24 0.77
CA ALA A 87 6.25 8.84 0.71
C ALA A 87 6.17 10.09 1.61
N PRO A 88 5.63 11.22 1.11
CA PRO A 88 5.44 12.42 1.92
C PRO A 88 4.17 12.37 2.78
N VAL A 89 3.38 11.30 2.66
CA VAL A 89 2.12 11.06 3.37
C VAL A 89 2.16 9.70 4.08
N PRO A 90 1.43 9.52 5.18
CA PRO A 90 1.27 8.21 5.81
C PRO A 90 0.75 7.15 4.83
N VAL A 91 1.31 5.95 4.94
CA VAL A 91 0.94 4.76 4.16
C VAL A 91 0.55 3.69 5.15
N ILE A 92 -0.70 3.27 5.10
CA ILE A 92 -1.30 2.26 5.97
C ILE A 92 -1.52 1.01 5.13
N VAL A 93 -0.91 -0.11 5.49
CA VAL A 93 -1.18 -1.38 4.81
C VAL A 93 -2.23 -2.14 5.62
N TYR A 94 -3.34 -2.48 4.97
CA TYR A 94 -4.47 -3.17 5.58
C TYR A 94 -4.72 -4.49 4.86
N ILE A 95 -4.42 -5.60 5.53
CA ILE A 95 -4.68 -6.94 4.99
C ILE A 95 -6.18 -7.20 5.10
N SER A 96 -6.86 -7.22 3.96
CA SER A 96 -8.31 -7.14 3.85
C SER A 96 -8.74 -7.64 2.47
N PRO A 97 -9.94 -8.23 2.31
CA PRO A 97 -11.00 -8.41 3.31
C PRO A 97 -10.73 -9.55 4.30
N LYS A 98 -11.73 -9.87 5.13
CA LYS A 98 -11.73 -11.08 5.96
C LYS A 98 -11.37 -12.32 5.14
N GLY A 99 -10.38 -13.10 5.61
CA GLY A 99 -9.87 -14.28 4.92
C GLY A 99 -8.77 -14.00 3.88
N ALA A 100 -8.44 -12.73 3.63
CA ALA A 100 -7.29 -12.34 2.82
C ALA A 100 -5.96 -12.75 3.46
N GLN A 101 -4.90 -12.65 2.68
CA GLN A 101 -3.54 -12.92 3.15
C GLN A 101 -2.54 -11.87 2.67
N ALA A 102 -1.46 -11.70 3.43
CA ALA A 102 -0.25 -11.05 2.95
C ALA A 102 0.91 -12.04 3.10
N ALA A 103 0.99 -12.96 2.14
CA ALA A 103 2.04 -13.96 2.10
C ALA A 103 3.28 -13.44 1.38
N SER A 104 4.44 -13.96 1.74
CA SER A 104 5.73 -13.68 1.10
C SER A 104 6.00 -12.18 0.96
N ALA A 105 6.12 -11.65 -0.25
CA ALA A 105 6.26 -10.22 -0.52
C ALA A 105 5.25 -9.35 0.24
N GLY A 106 4.01 -9.84 0.42
CA GLY A 106 2.97 -9.12 1.14
C GLY A 106 3.31 -8.83 2.60
N SER A 107 4.01 -9.75 3.29
CA SER A 107 4.39 -9.52 4.69
C SER A 107 5.44 -8.40 4.79
N ILE A 108 6.40 -8.36 3.87
CA ILE A 108 7.43 -7.32 3.79
C ILE A 108 6.80 -5.97 3.44
N ILE A 109 5.88 -5.93 2.47
CA ILE A 109 5.11 -4.71 2.12
C ILE A 109 4.34 -4.20 3.34
N THR A 110 3.70 -5.11 4.09
CA THR A 110 2.95 -4.76 5.30
C THR A 110 3.86 -4.14 6.36
N MET A 111 5.03 -4.74 6.61
CA MET A 111 6.02 -4.20 7.56
C MET A 111 6.63 -2.87 7.11
N ALA A 112 6.69 -2.61 5.80
CA ALA A 112 7.16 -1.35 5.25
C ALA A 112 6.15 -0.19 5.38
N GLY A 113 4.88 -0.49 5.67
CA GLY A 113 3.87 0.51 5.93
C GLY A 113 4.19 1.32 7.20
N HIS A 114 3.83 2.60 7.18
CA HIS A 114 3.93 3.47 8.35
C HIS A 114 2.99 3.02 9.48
N ALA A 115 1.87 2.40 9.10
CA ALA A 115 1.03 1.60 9.98
C ALA A 115 0.56 0.33 9.25
N ALA A 116 0.25 -0.71 10.01
CA ALA A 116 -0.18 -2.00 9.53
C ALA A 116 -1.44 -2.45 10.28
N ALA A 117 -2.41 -2.97 9.54
CA ALA A 117 -3.65 -3.48 10.08
C ALA A 117 -4.05 -4.79 9.41
N MET A 118 -4.85 -5.59 10.11
CA MET A 118 -5.38 -6.86 9.59
C MET A 118 -6.89 -6.93 9.81
N ALA A 119 -7.62 -7.49 8.86
CA ALA A 119 -8.99 -7.92 9.09
C ALA A 119 -9.00 -9.23 9.90
N PRO A 120 -10.09 -9.54 10.64
CA PRO A 120 -10.20 -10.84 11.30
C PRO A 120 -10.02 -12.00 10.33
N GLU A 121 -9.51 -13.13 10.81
CA GLU A 121 -9.29 -14.35 10.01
C GLU A 121 -8.36 -14.17 8.79
N THR A 122 -7.55 -13.10 8.77
CA THR A 122 -6.47 -12.95 7.77
C THR A 122 -5.16 -13.56 8.26
N VAL A 123 -4.23 -13.78 7.32
CA VAL A 123 -2.92 -14.41 7.59
C VAL A 123 -1.78 -13.56 7.03
N ILE A 124 -0.67 -13.47 7.75
CA ILE A 124 0.57 -12.80 7.31
C ILE A 124 1.79 -13.71 7.52
N GLY A 125 2.76 -13.66 6.62
CA GLY A 125 4.06 -14.34 6.77
C GLY A 125 4.43 -15.21 5.57
N ALA A 126 4.98 -16.39 5.80
CA ALA A 126 5.46 -17.31 4.76
C ALA A 126 6.36 -16.62 3.71
N ALA A 127 7.41 -15.96 4.19
CA ALA A 127 8.28 -15.10 3.38
C ALA A 127 9.67 -15.67 3.11
N SER A 128 9.81 -16.99 3.21
CA SER A 128 11.01 -17.69 2.78
C SER A 128 11.19 -17.59 1.25
N PRO A 129 12.39 -17.25 0.75
CA PRO A 129 12.62 -17.04 -0.66
C PRO A 129 12.63 -18.36 -1.44
N VAL A 130 11.94 -18.36 -2.58
CA VAL A 130 11.86 -19.50 -3.52
C VAL A 130 12.24 -19.05 -4.93
N GLY A 131 12.50 -20.01 -5.81
CA GLY A 131 12.72 -19.78 -7.25
C GLY A 131 11.47 -19.21 -7.93
N GLN A 132 11.65 -18.63 -9.13
CA GLN A 132 10.54 -18.03 -9.89
C GLN A 132 9.45 -19.03 -10.28
N ASP A 133 9.80 -20.30 -10.38
CA ASP A 133 8.91 -21.44 -10.64
C ASP A 133 8.32 -22.05 -9.34
N GLY A 134 8.61 -21.46 -8.18
CA GLY A 134 8.25 -21.97 -6.86
C GLY A 134 9.13 -23.14 -6.40
N ALA A 135 10.20 -23.47 -7.12
CA ALA A 135 11.14 -24.49 -6.71
C ALA A 135 12.09 -23.99 -5.61
N ASP A 136 12.66 -24.91 -4.86
CA ASP A 136 13.68 -24.58 -3.87
C ASP A 136 14.91 -23.94 -4.52
N LEU A 137 15.43 -22.89 -3.89
CA LEU A 137 16.68 -22.28 -4.30
C LEU A 137 17.88 -23.16 -3.92
N GLU A 138 18.97 -23.07 -4.69
CA GLU A 138 20.24 -23.66 -4.27
C GLU A 138 20.65 -23.10 -2.90
N GLU A 139 21.12 -23.97 -2.00
CA GLU A 139 21.43 -23.62 -0.60
C GLU A 139 22.29 -22.35 -0.44
N THR A 140 23.29 -22.15 -1.31
CA THR A 140 24.15 -20.96 -1.28
C THR A 140 23.39 -19.68 -1.66
N ILE A 141 22.48 -19.76 -2.62
CA ILE A 141 21.65 -18.63 -3.06
C ILE A 141 20.60 -18.35 -1.99
N PHE A 142 19.89 -19.38 -1.52
CA PHE A 142 18.93 -19.29 -0.43
C PHE A 142 19.52 -18.55 0.77
N ARG A 143 20.68 -19.00 1.26
CA ARG A 143 21.32 -18.39 2.43
C ARG A 143 21.64 -16.91 2.22
N LYS A 144 22.12 -16.53 1.04
CA LYS A 144 22.42 -15.12 0.73
C LYS A 144 21.13 -14.28 0.75
N VAL A 145 20.11 -14.73 0.03
CA VAL A 145 18.84 -14.00 -0.07
C VAL A 145 18.15 -13.92 1.30
N SER A 146 18.11 -15.01 2.07
CA SER A 146 17.49 -15.02 3.40
C SER A 146 18.22 -14.09 4.38
N GLU A 147 19.56 -14.07 4.40
CA GLU A 147 20.30 -13.13 5.27
C GLU A 147 20.06 -11.66 4.89
N ASP A 148 20.00 -11.35 3.60
CA ASP A 148 19.69 -10.00 3.11
C ASP A 148 18.25 -9.58 3.47
N LEU A 149 17.28 -10.49 3.30
CA LEU A 149 15.88 -10.26 3.69
C LEU A 149 15.73 -10.10 5.20
N LYS A 150 16.43 -10.91 6.02
CA LYS A 150 16.45 -10.74 7.48
C LYS A 150 17.02 -9.41 7.92
N ALA A 151 18.12 -8.97 7.31
CA ALA A 151 18.64 -7.63 7.55
C ALA A 151 17.61 -6.54 7.18
N THR A 152 16.85 -6.75 6.09
CA THR A 152 15.80 -5.82 5.66
C THR A 152 14.65 -5.76 6.67
N VAL A 153 14.06 -6.89 7.04
CA VAL A 153 12.89 -6.90 7.95
C VAL A 153 13.26 -6.43 9.35
N ARG A 154 14.48 -6.68 9.84
CA ARG A 154 14.97 -6.08 11.09
C ARG A 154 14.92 -4.55 11.09
N ASN A 155 15.28 -3.92 9.97
CA ASN A 155 15.21 -2.46 9.87
C ASN A 155 13.75 -1.98 9.89
N LEU A 156 12.83 -2.73 9.27
CA LEU A 156 11.40 -2.39 9.24
C LEU A 156 10.73 -2.54 10.61
N THR A 157 11.17 -3.51 11.42
CA THR A 157 10.54 -3.82 12.72
C THR A 157 11.28 -3.20 13.91
N THR A 158 12.35 -2.43 13.70
CA THR A 158 13.18 -1.87 14.79
C THR A 158 12.34 -1.08 15.80
N GLU A 159 11.42 -0.25 15.34
CA GLU A 159 10.54 0.56 16.20
C GLU A 159 9.33 -0.22 16.77
N ARG A 160 9.07 -1.43 16.24
CA ARG A 160 7.96 -2.31 16.68
C ARG A 160 8.34 -3.22 17.86
N GLY A 161 9.63 -3.40 18.11
CA GLY A 161 10.16 -4.16 19.25
C GLY A 161 10.73 -5.54 18.88
N GLU A 162 11.29 -6.21 19.89
CA GLU A 162 12.04 -7.46 19.72
C GLU A 162 11.16 -8.63 19.26
N ALA A 163 9.94 -8.76 19.81
CA ALA A 163 9.01 -9.83 19.44
C ALA A 163 8.57 -9.74 17.96
N ALA A 164 8.22 -8.53 17.49
CA ALA A 164 7.89 -8.28 16.09
C ALA A 164 9.08 -8.59 15.17
N THR A 165 10.29 -8.18 15.59
CA THR A 165 11.53 -8.41 14.84
C THR A 165 11.85 -9.89 14.72
N GLN A 166 11.76 -10.63 15.82
CA GLN A 166 11.98 -12.08 15.83
C GLN A 166 10.95 -12.78 14.94
N LEU A 167 9.66 -12.44 15.08
CA LEU A 167 8.62 -13.01 14.25
C LEU A 167 8.87 -12.75 12.76
N ALA A 168 9.31 -11.54 12.40
CA ALA A 168 9.63 -11.20 11.02
C ALA A 168 10.83 -12.01 10.47
N GLU A 169 11.87 -12.26 11.27
CA GLU A 169 12.97 -13.14 10.85
C GLU A 169 12.51 -14.60 10.68
N GLU A 170 11.66 -15.11 11.58
CA GLU A 170 11.08 -16.46 11.49
C GLU A 170 10.16 -16.62 10.26
N MET A 171 9.51 -15.55 9.80
CA MET A 171 8.77 -15.57 8.53
C MET A 171 9.69 -15.85 7.33
N ILE A 172 10.97 -15.46 7.40
CA ILE A 172 11.97 -15.69 6.34
C ILE A 172 12.64 -17.06 6.52
N ASP A 173 13.17 -17.35 7.70
CA ASP A 173 13.97 -18.56 7.95
C ASP A 173 13.09 -19.83 7.96
N ASP A 174 11.96 -19.79 8.65
CA ASP A 174 11.12 -20.97 8.92
C ASP A 174 9.81 -20.96 8.10
N ALA A 175 9.65 -19.99 7.19
CA ALA A 175 8.41 -19.74 6.46
C ALA A 175 7.19 -19.60 7.39
N ARG A 176 7.40 -19.09 8.61
CA ARG A 176 6.33 -18.94 9.62
C ARG A 176 5.23 -18.03 9.07
N ALA A 177 3.97 -18.45 9.23
CA ALA A 177 2.79 -17.62 8.98
C ALA A 177 1.96 -17.56 10.26
N VAL A 178 1.31 -16.44 10.50
CA VAL A 178 0.55 -16.17 11.72
C VAL A 178 -0.79 -15.51 11.42
N THR A 179 -1.72 -15.69 12.34
CA THR A 179 -3.03 -15.03 12.36
C THR A 179 -2.93 -13.55 12.73
N ALA A 180 -4.02 -12.80 12.49
CA ALA A 180 -4.14 -11.41 12.90
C ALA A 180 -3.89 -11.21 14.41
N GLU A 181 -4.41 -12.12 15.24
CA GLU A 181 -4.27 -12.07 16.70
C GLU A 181 -2.81 -12.28 17.14
N GLU A 182 -2.13 -13.28 16.58
CA GLU A 182 -0.71 -13.54 16.85
C GLU A 182 0.20 -12.40 16.36
N ALA A 183 -0.11 -11.82 15.19
CA ALA A 183 0.62 -10.67 14.66
C ALA A 183 0.46 -9.43 15.55
N LEU A 184 -0.76 -9.17 16.06
CA LEU A 184 -1.01 -8.07 16.99
C LEU A 184 -0.32 -8.30 18.34
N GLU A 185 -0.37 -9.52 18.88
CA GLU A 185 0.29 -9.87 20.15
C GLU A 185 1.82 -9.68 20.06
N ALA A 186 2.42 -10.02 18.92
CA ALA A 186 3.85 -9.79 18.67
C ALA A 186 4.21 -8.31 18.41
N GLY A 187 3.23 -7.44 18.18
CA GLY A 187 3.44 -6.03 17.79
C GLY A 187 3.83 -5.83 16.33
N LEU A 188 3.64 -6.86 15.48
CA LEU A 188 3.95 -6.79 14.05
C LEU A 188 2.96 -5.87 13.29
N ILE A 189 1.72 -5.81 13.75
CA ILE A 189 0.68 -4.92 13.27
C ILE A 189 0.17 -4.02 14.40
N ASP A 190 -0.51 -2.95 14.04
CA ASP A 190 -0.98 -1.93 14.99
C ASP A 190 -2.41 -2.21 15.48
N VAL A 191 -3.30 -2.67 14.59
CA VAL A 191 -4.72 -2.91 14.91
C VAL A 191 -5.34 -4.05 14.11
N ILE A 192 -6.44 -4.60 14.64
CA ILE A 192 -7.34 -5.51 13.91
C ILE A 192 -8.66 -4.80 13.66
N ALA A 193 -9.08 -4.68 12.40
CA ALA A 193 -10.26 -3.92 12.01
C ALA A 193 -11.15 -4.73 11.05
N GLU A 194 -12.46 -4.75 11.29
CA GLU A 194 -13.41 -5.51 10.46
C GLU A 194 -13.64 -4.91 9.07
N ASP A 195 -13.54 -3.58 8.96
CA ASP A 195 -13.74 -2.80 7.75
C ASP A 195 -13.00 -1.45 7.81
N LEU A 196 -13.06 -0.68 6.71
CA LEU A 196 -12.45 0.64 6.62
C LEU A 196 -12.96 1.62 7.70
N PRO A 197 -14.28 1.75 7.97
CA PRO A 197 -14.75 2.59 9.09
C PRO A 197 -14.14 2.23 10.45
N ALA A 198 -14.07 0.94 10.79
CA ALA A 198 -13.46 0.48 12.04
C ALA A 198 -11.95 0.77 12.06
N LEU A 199 -11.26 0.59 10.93
CA LEU A 199 -9.84 0.90 10.79
C LEU A 199 -9.56 2.39 11.05
N LEU A 200 -10.29 3.27 10.36
CA LEU A 200 -10.14 4.71 10.48
C LEU A 200 -10.44 5.20 11.91
N GLN A 201 -11.40 4.58 12.59
CA GLN A 201 -11.69 4.90 13.99
C GLN A 201 -10.59 4.45 14.95
N GLN A 202 -10.01 3.27 14.74
CA GLN A 202 -8.97 2.74 15.63
C GLN A 202 -7.61 3.42 15.46
N LEU A 203 -7.27 3.84 14.23
CA LEU A 203 -6.01 4.54 13.96
C LEU A 203 -6.06 6.04 14.24
N ASP A 204 -7.25 6.60 14.51
CA ASP A 204 -7.40 8.03 14.78
C ASP A 204 -6.60 8.44 16.03
N GLY A 205 -5.81 9.51 15.89
CA GLY A 205 -4.94 10.03 16.94
C GLY A 205 -3.65 9.23 17.16
N THR A 206 -3.41 8.16 16.39
CA THR A 206 -2.14 7.41 16.46
C THR A 206 -1.04 8.20 15.75
N THR A 207 0.18 8.15 16.30
CA THR A 207 1.35 8.79 15.70
C THR A 207 2.15 7.78 14.91
N VAL A 208 2.43 8.08 13.65
CA VAL A 208 3.33 7.33 12.77
C VAL A 208 4.55 8.18 12.40
N LEU A 209 5.66 7.54 12.00
CA LEU A 209 6.86 8.25 11.55
C LEU A 209 6.88 8.33 10.03
N VAL A 210 6.73 9.52 9.45
CA VAL A 210 6.85 9.75 8.01
C VAL A 210 8.12 10.56 7.77
N ASN A 211 9.07 10.03 6.99
CA ASN A 211 10.39 10.65 6.80
C ASN A 211 11.11 11.00 8.13
N ASN A 212 10.98 10.14 9.14
CA ASN A 212 11.48 10.33 10.52
C ASN A 212 10.84 11.49 11.30
N GLU A 213 9.76 12.07 10.79
CA GLU A 213 8.97 13.09 11.50
C GLU A 213 7.68 12.47 12.04
N PRO A 214 7.29 12.75 13.30
CA PRO A 214 6.04 12.25 13.85
C PRO A 214 4.84 12.94 13.20
N VAL A 215 3.93 12.15 12.63
CA VAL A 215 2.67 12.58 12.02
C VAL A 215 1.51 11.91 12.76
N VAL A 216 0.55 12.70 13.22
CA VAL A 216 -0.68 12.19 13.86
C VAL A 216 -1.71 11.87 12.76
N LEU A 217 -2.29 10.68 12.81
CA LEU A 217 -3.35 10.26 11.91
C LEU A 217 -4.68 10.88 12.35
N GLU A 218 -5.22 11.79 11.54
CA GLU A 218 -6.55 12.41 11.76
C GLU A 218 -7.57 11.76 10.80
N THR A 219 -8.05 10.57 11.15
CA THR A 219 -8.79 9.66 10.26
C THR A 219 -10.27 9.55 10.58
N ALA A 220 -10.73 9.89 11.79
CA ALA A 220 -12.11 9.69 12.22
C ALA A 220 -13.16 10.50 11.40
N ALA A 221 -12.78 11.68 10.92
CA ALA A 221 -13.64 12.56 10.11
C ALA A 221 -13.31 12.48 8.61
N ALA A 222 -12.37 11.62 8.22
CA ALA A 222 -11.88 11.59 6.85
C ALA A 222 -12.89 10.91 5.91
N SER A 223 -13.13 11.51 4.75
CA SER A 223 -13.87 10.88 3.67
C SER A 223 -12.99 9.85 2.96
N VAL A 224 -13.50 8.64 2.80
CA VAL A 224 -12.83 7.59 2.01
C VAL A 224 -13.02 7.87 0.53
N ARG A 225 -11.91 7.88 -0.21
CA ARG A 225 -11.92 7.88 -1.68
C ARG A 225 -11.15 6.70 -2.22
N GLU A 226 -11.83 5.85 -2.96
CA GLU A 226 -11.18 4.79 -3.72
C GLU A 226 -10.47 5.37 -4.95
N LEU A 227 -9.25 4.91 -5.18
CA LEU A 227 -8.50 5.18 -6.40
C LEU A 227 -8.28 3.86 -7.13
N PRO A 228 -9.16 3.45 -8.06
CA PRO A 228 -8.96 2.20 -8.77
C PRO A 228 -7.75 2.25 -9.70
N MET A 229 -7.28 1.06 -10.11
CA MET A 229 -6.36 0.93 -11.23
C MET A 229 -6.96 1.56 -12.50
N THR A 230 -6.12 2.18 -13.33
CA THR A 230 -6.52 2.68 -14.65
C THR A 230 -6.81 1.51 -15.59
N SER A 231 -7.51 1.75 -16.70
CA SER A 231 -7.78 0.70 -17.69
C SER A 231 -6.51 0.09 -18.28
N ILE A 232 -5.42 0.88 -18.37
CA ILE A 232 -4.13 0.39 -18.85
C ILE A 232 -3.48 -0.50 -17.79
N GLU A 233 -3.45 -0.08 -16.53
CA GLU A 233 -2.94 -0.90 -15.42
C GLU A 233 -3.74 -2.20 -15.28
N GLN A 234 -5.08 -2.15 -15.33
CA GLN A 234 -5.92 -3.36 -15.29
C GLN A 234 -5.59 -4.32 -16.43
N LEU A 235 -5.39 -3.80 -17.65
CA LEU A 235 -5.00 -4.63 -18.80
C LEU A 235 -3.61 -5.25 -18.60
N LEU A 236 -2.63 -4.46 -18.15
CA LEU A 236 -1.27 -4.95 -17.91
C LEU A 236 -1.22 -5.98 -16.77
N PHE A 237 -1.95 -5.73 -15.68
CA PHE A 237 -2.06 -6.66 -14.55
C PHE A 237 -2.68 -7.99 -15.00
N LEU A 238 -3.72 -7.93 -15.85
CA LEU A 238 -4.33 -9.12 -16.45
C LEU A 238 -3.34 -9.89 -17.34
N LEU A 239 -2.56 -9.19 -18.18
CA LEU A 239 -1.55 -9.79 -19.07
C LEU A 239 -0.42 -10.49 -18.32
N ILE A 240 -0.09 -10.03 -17.11
CA ILE A 240 0.93 -10.62 -16.26
C ILE A 240 0.39 -11.78 -15.42
N SER A 241 -0.94 -12.01 -15.41
CA SER A 241 -1.52 -13.11 -14.66
C SER A 241 -1.01 -14.48 -15.17
N PRO A 242 -0.58 -15.40 -14.28
CA PRO A 242 -0.05 -16.71 -14.69
C PRO A 242 -1.01 -17.51 -15.58
N VAL A 243 -2.32 -17.38 -15.31
CA VAL A 243 -3.37 -18.03 -16.11
C VAL A 243 -3.39 -17.50 -17.54
N LEU A 244 -3.35 -16.17 -17.71
CA LEU A 244 -3.37 -15.59 -19.05
C LEU A 244 -2.05 -15.83 -19.79
N LEU A 245 -0.90 -15.76 -19.10
CA LEU A 245 0.38 -16.14 -19.69
C LEU A 245 0.37 -17.58 -20.23
N GLY A 246 -0.19 -18.52 -19.47
CA GLY A 246 -0.36 -19.91 -19.93
C GLY A 246 -1.28 -20.04 -21.15
N LEU A 247 -2.39 -19.29 -21.17
CA LEU A 247 -3.31 -19.26 -22.32
C LEU A 247 -2.68 -18.61 -23.56
N LEU A 248 -2.00 -17.49 -23.40
CA LEU A 248 -1.30 -16.80 -24.48
C LEU A 248 -0.18 -17.69 -25.05
N LEU A 249 0.59 -18.36 -24.21
CA LEU A 249 1.63 -19.29 -24.64
C LEU A 249 1.04 -20.47 -25.42
N THR A 250 -0.03 -21.09 -24.93
CA THR A 250 -0.68 -22.21 -25.62
C THR A 250 -1.29 -21.80 -26.96
N ILE A 251 -2.02 -20.69 -27.01
CA ILE A 251 -2.59 -20.12 -28.24
C ILE A 251 -1.47 -19.73 -29.21
N GLY A 252 -0.43 -19.08 -28.70
CA GLY A 252 0.71 -18.61 -29.48
C GLY A 252 1.44 -19.77 -30.16
N VAL A 253 1.77 -20.81 -29.39
CA VAL A 253 2.41 -22.03 -29.93
C VAL A 253 1.50 -22.68 -30.97
N GLN A 254 0.20 -22.79 -30.70
CA GLN A 254 -0.75 -23.40 -31.63
C GLN A 254 -0.86 -22.60 -32.95
N ALA A 255 -0.85 -21.27 -32.88
CA ALA A 255 -0.92 -20.39 -34.04
C ALA A 255 0.36 -20.47 -34.90
N ILE A 256 1.54 -20.55 -34.27
CA ILE A 256 2.81 -20.80 -34.98
C ILE A 256 2.78 -22.15 -35.68
N LEU A 257 2.32 -23.21 -34.99
CA LEU A 257 2.24 -24.55 -35.58
C LEU A 257 1.30 -24.59 -36.79
N ILE A 258 0.18 -23.85 -36.76
CA ILE A 258 -0.74 -23.73 -37.89
C ILE A 258 -0.07 -23.06 -39.09
N GLU A 259 0.63 -21.93 -38.89
CA GLU A 259 1.36 -21.25 -39.96
C GLU A 259 2.44 -22.14 -40.58
N LEU A 260 3.20 -22.87 -39.75
CA LEU A 260 4.24 -23.78 -40.25
C LEU A 260 3.66 -24.99 -40.99
N SER A 261 2.48 -25.48 -40.58
CA SER A 261 1.82 -26.64 -41.20
C SER A 261 1.07 -26.29 -42.49
N SER A 262 0.65 -25.04 -42.65
CA SER A 262 -0.04 -24.55 -43.85
C SER A 262 0.46 -23.15 -44.22
N PRO A 263 1.68 -23.05 -44.77
CA PRO A 263 2.32 -21.76 -45.02
C PRO A 263 1.55 -20.93 -46.04
N GLY A 264 1.44 -19.62 -45.78
CA GLY A 264 0.89 -18.66 -46.74
C GLY A 264 -0.18 -17.73 -46.18
N GLY A 265 -0.55 -17.91 -44.90
CA GLY A 265 -1.59 -17.16 -44.23
C GLY A 265 -1.05 -16.42 -43.00
N TRP A 266 -0.04 -15.56 -43.20
CA TRP A 266 0.76 -14.79 -42.22
C TRP A 266 0.06 -14.30 -40.92
N VAL A 267 -1.26 -14.22 -40.91
CA VAL A 267 -2.12 -13.92 -39.76
C VAL A 267 -1.88 -14.89 -38.60
N ALA A 268 -1.78 -16.19 -38.85
CA ALA A 268 -1.57 -17.18 -37.79
C ALA A 268 -0.16 -17.03 -37.18
N GLY A 269 0.86 -16.84 -38.03
CA GLY A 269 2.22 -16.55 -37.58
C GLY A 269 2.31 -15.26 -36.75
N LEU A 270 1.63 -14.19 -37.17
CA LEU A 270 1.61 -12.91 -36.44
C LEU A 270 0.95 -13.04 -35.07
N ILE A 271 -0.21 -13.69 -34.97
CA ILE A 271 -0.89 -13.96 -33.70
C ILE A 271 0.04 -14.79 -32.79
N GLY A 272 0.69 -15.79 -33.36
CA GLY A 272 1.68 -16.61 -32.67
C GLY A 272 2.80 -15.81 -32.01
N VAL A 273 3.42 -14.91 -32.77
CA VAL A 273 4.49 -14.04 -32.27
C VAL A 273 3.97 -13.05 -31.22
N LEU A 274 2.81 -12.44 -31.43
CA LEU A 274 2.24 -11.47 -30.49
C LEU A 274 1.82 -12.09 -29.15
N CYS A 275 1.48 -13.38 -29.12
CA CYS A 275 1.10 -14.06 -27.88
C CYS A 275 2.30 -14.61 -27.08
N ILE A 276 3.46 -14.81 -27.72
CA ILE A 276 4.66 -15.34 -27.07
C ILE A 276 5.69 -14.25 -26.76
N GLY A 277 5.72 -13.19 -27.57
CA GLY A 277 6.69 -12.10 -27.49
C GLY A 277 6.27 -10.94 -26.60
#